data_AF-A0AAU2HWY2-F1
#
_entry.id   AF-A0AAU2HWY2-F1
#
_cell.length_a   1.000
_cell.length_b   1.000
_cell.length_c   1.000
_cell.angle_alpha   90.00
_cell.angle_beta   90.00
_cell.angle_gamma   90.00
#
_symmetry.space_group_name_H-M   'P 1'
#
loop_
_entity.id
_entity.type
_entity.pdbx_description
1 polymer ?
#
loop_
_entity_poly.entity_id
_entity_poly.type
_entity_poly.pdbx_seq_one_letter_code
_entity_poly.pdbx_strand_id
1 'polypeptide(L)'
;MTLGVTSRSLRGISAVVALLSVGAVGCSEALDSAKTGAKKVVRQRSVFSLATGDCYNPNNGAPKGEEFSVEVVPCKEPHKGQVVGDFKIDGQSAYPGEDKTAQIADERCPAEAQKFTPDAWALPKGVDVYYYSPTKESWATGDRAVTCTYTKEAGTFSGSLKSKPLDADQLAYLKGSNAVYEALWTNQPEAEHVEDDFAGYKKQAKAVAAALDTHLTALKNIQQPETVKLRARLKETADAWEKAASAGDTDAFYLAYDRAFTGIDPGKTVAARKELKLATTVPADEAEVWAG
;
A
#
# COMPACT_ATOMS: atom_id res chain seq x y z
N MET A 1 -64.86 86.34 3.99
CA MET A 1 -64.38 85.71 5.23
C MET A 1 -62.87 85.59 5.15
N THR A 2 -62.25 85.94 6.25
CA THR A 2 -60.85 86.28 6.56
C THR A 2 -59.80 85.16 6.50
N LEU A 3 -58.56 85.57 6.19
CA LEU A 3 -57.23 85.06 6.65
C LEU A 3 -56.78 83.67 6.14
N GLY A 4 -55.51 83.39 5.84
CA GLY A 4 -54.25 84.12 5.94
C GLY A 4 -53.12 83.16 5.54
N VAL A 5 -52.13 83.67 4.80
CA VAL A 5 -50.94 82.91 4.37
C VAL A 5 -49.92 82.88 5.52
N THR A 6 -49.39 81.70 5.86
CA THR A 6 -48.12 81.59 6.60
C THR A 6 -47.24 80.49 6.01
N SER A 7 -45.97 80.85 5.82
CA SER A 7 -44.87 80.10 5.24
C SER A 7 -44.12 79.22 6.26
N ARG A 8 -43.59 78.07 5.84
CA ARG A 8 -42.40 77.38 6.41
C ARG A 8 -41.69 76.62 5.27
N SER A 9 -40.49 77.02 4.83
CA SER A 9 -39.14 76.87 5.40
C SER A 9 -38.43 75.56 4.99
N LEU A 10 -37.24 75.74 4.42
CA LEU A 10 -36.34 74.78 3.76
C LEU A 10 -35.75 73.70 4.68
N ARG A 11 -35.69 72.44 4.20
CA ARG A 11 -34.60 71.42 4.34
C ARG A 11 -34.85 70.38 3.22
N GLY A 12 -34.02 70.19 2.20
CA GLY A 12 -32.68 69.58 2.25
C GLY A 12 -32.76 68.13 1.79
N ILE A 13 -32.67 67.85 0.48
CA ILE A 13 -32.48 66.48 -0.05
C ILE A 13 -31.04 66.40 -0.55
N SER A 14 -30.15 65.91 0.32
CA SER A 14 -28.82 65.47 -0.09
C SER A 14 -28.96 64.15 -0.85
N ALA A 15 -28.51 64.12 -2.10
CA ALA A 15 -28.34 62.90 -2.87
C ALA A 15 -27.16 62.10 -2.27
N VAL A 16 -27.46 60.96 -1.65
CA VAL A 16 -26.44 59.98 -1.27
C VAL A 16 -26.22 59.08 -2.49
N VAL A 17 -25.12 59.29 -3.20
CA VAL A 17 -24.57 58.30 -4.13
C VAL A 17 -23.93 57.20 -3.29
N ALA A 18 -24.65 56.10 -3.09
CA ALA A 18 -24.07 54.90 -2.50
C ALA A 18 -23.20 54.20 -3.55
N LEU A 19 -21.88 54.31 -3.42
CA LEU A 19 -20.91 53.48 -4.13
C LEU A 19 -21.13 52.02 -3.70
N LEU A 20 -21.63 51.20 -4.63
CA LEU A 20 -21.62 49.74 -4.52
C LEU A 20 -20.16 49.25 -4.61
N SER A 21 -19.52 49.08 -3.45
CA SER A 21 -18.20 48.45 -3.31
C SER A 21 -18.28 47.11 -2.59
N VAL A 22 -19.29 46.29 -2.89
CA VAL A 22 -19.44 44.93 -2.35
C VAL A 22 -19.47 43.94 -3.51
N GLY A 23 -18.43 43.11 -3.66
CA GLY A 23 -18.50 41.97 -4.58
C GLY A 23 -17.19 41.34 -5.09
N ALA A 24 -16.01 41.91 -4.84
CA ALA A 24 -14.77 41.33 -5.39
C ALA A 24 -14.31 40.06 -4.65
N VAL A 25 -14.53 39.95 -3.34
CA VAL A 25 -13.99 38.85 -2.51
C VAL A 25 -14.80 37.55 -2.67
N GLY A 26 -16.12 37.64 -2.81
CA GLY A 26 -16.98 36.46 -2.98
C GLY A 26 -16.95 35.85 -4.39
N CYS A 27 -16.61 36.64 -5.42
CA CYS A 27 -16.46 36.13 -6.78
C CYS A 27 -15.21 35.25 -6.93
N SER A 28 -14.09 35.59 -6.27
CA SER A 28 -12.87 34.79 -6.33
C SER A 28 -13.05 33.39 -5.74
N GLU A 29 -13.70 33.28 -4.57
CA GLU A 29 -13.91 31.97 -3.92
C GLU A 29 -14.87 31.07 -4.71
N ALA A 30 -15.91 31.66 -5.30
CA ALA A 30 -16.84 30.94 -6.17
C ALA A 30 -16.17 30.47 -7.47
N LEU A 31 -15.32 31.32 -8.08
CA LEU A 31 -14.56 30.98 -9.27
C LEU A 31 -13.51 29.90 -9.00
N ASP A 32 -12.80 29.95 -7.87
CA ASP A 32 -11.83 28.94 -7.47
C ASP A 32 -12.50 27.60 -7.14
N SER A 33 -13.67 27.64 -6.50
CA SER A 33 -14.49 26.44 -6.26
C SER A 33 -14.98 25.82 -7.57
N ALA A 34 -15.48 26.64 -8.50
CA ALA A 34 -15.93 26.18 -9.82
C ALA A 34 -14.77 25.60 -10.65
N LYS A 35 -13.60 26.24 -10.61
CA LYS A 35 -12.37 25.76 -11.28
C LYS A 35 -11.88 24.44 -10.68
N THR A 36 -11.94 24.31 -9.36
CA THR A 36 -11.58 23.06 -8.66
C THR A 36 -12.56 21.94 -9.01
N GLY A 37 -13.87 22.23 -9.03
CA GLY A 37 -14.89 21.28 -9.47
C GLY A 37 -14.70 20.82 -10.91
N ALA A 38 -14.48 21.75 -11.84
CA ALA A 38 -14.21 21.43 -13.24
C ALA A 38 -12.93 20.58 -13.41
N LYS A 39 -11.85 20.92 -12.68
CA LYS A 39 -10.60 20.16 -12.66
C LYS A 39 -10.83 18.72 -12.18
N LYS A 40 -11.62 18.53 -11.11
CA LYS A 40 -11.96 17.21 -10.57
C LYS A 40 -12.76 16.37 -11.58
N VAL A 41 -13.73 16.97 -12.27
CA VAL A 41 -14.55 16.28 -13.30
C VAL A 41 -13.68 15.78 -14.45
N VAL A 42 -12.76 16.61 -14.98
CA VAL A 42 -11.87 16.24 -16.10
C VAL A 42 -10.89 15.13 -15.71
N ARG A 43 -10.56 15.03 -14.42
CA ARG A 43 -9.65 14.03 -13.84
C ARG A 43 -10.32 12.72 -13.47
N GLN A 44 -11.65 12.61 -13.58
CA GLN A 44 -12.33 11.35 -13.30
C GLN A 44 -11.93 10.29 -14.32
N ARG A 45 -11.49 9.14 -13.82
CA ARG A 45 -11.22 7.95 -14.63
C ARG A 45 -11.87 6.76 -13.97
N SER A 46 -12.31 5.82 -14.80
CA SER A 46 -12.79 4.55 -14.29
C SER A 46 -11.64 3.79 -13.64
N VAL A 47 -11.90 3.12 -12.51
CA VAL A 47 -10.90 2.28 -11.82
C VAL A 47 -10.38 1.15 -12.72
N PHE A 48 -11.17 0.73 -13.71
CA PHE A 48 -10.82 -0.30 -14.70
C PHE A 48 -9.97 0.23 -15.86
N SER A 49 -9.73 1.53 -15.91
CA SER A 49 -8.93 2.20 -16.95
C SER A 49 -7.65 2.83 -16.42
N LEU A 50 -7.35 2.61 -15.13
CA LEU A 50 -6.14 3.14 -14.51
C LEU A 50 -4.93 2.38 -15.02
N ALA A 51 -3.86 3.11 -15.29
CA ALA A 51 -2.59 2.54 -15.70
C ALA A 51 -1.63 2.44 -14.50
N THR A 52 -0.74 1.46 -14.55
CA THR A 52 0.36 1.36 -13.58
C THR A 52 1.13 2.68 -13.52
N GLY A 53 1.25 3.23 -12.31
CA GLY A 53 1.86 4.53 -12.02
C GLY A 53 0.87 5.68 -11.83
N ASP A 54 -0.42 5.51 -12.15
CA ASP A 54 -1.42 6.55 -11.92
C ASP A 54 -1.62 6.79 -10.42
N CYS A 55 -1.52 8.05 -10.01
CA CYS A 55 -1.80 8.49 -8.65
C CYS A 55 -3.23 9.02 -8.57
N TYR A 56 -3.96 8.67 -7.51
CA TYR A 56 -5.39 8.92 -7.46
C TYR A 56 -5.92 9.22 -6.05
N ASN A 57 -7.10 9.81 -6.04
CA ASN A 57 -7.93 10.02 -4.86
C ASN A 57 -9.29 9.33 -5.05
N PRO A 58 -9.67 8.40 -4.13
CA PRO A 58 -11.03 7.92 -3.97
C PRO A 58 -12.02 9.07 -3.86
N ASN A 59 -13.17 8.99 -4.53
CA ASN A 59 -14.23 10.00 -4.43
C ASN A 59 -14.92 9.97 -3.07
N ASN A 60 -15.09 8.78 -2.49
CA ASN A 60 -15.73 8.59 -1.20
C ASN A 60 -14.75 8.63 -0.01
N GLY A 61 -13.53 9.10 -0.23
CA GLY A 61 -12.54 9.33 0.83
C GLY A 61 -11.87 8.07 1.38
N ALA A 62 -12.31 6.87 1.01
CA ALA A 62 -11.61 5.61 1.31
C ALA A 62 -11.73 4.67 0.10
N PRO A 63 -10.71 3.84 -0.18
CA PRO A 63 -10.86 2.75 -1.13
C PRO A 63 -11.95 1.80 -0.60
N LYS A 64 -13.14 1.87 -1.18
CA LYS A 64 -14.20 0.88 -0.96
C LYS A 64 -14.35 0.10 -2.24
N GLY A 65 -14.51 -1.22 -2.14
CA GLY A 65 -14.60 -2.16 -3.27
C GLY A 65 -15.75 -1.93 -4.27
N GLU A 66 -16.49 -0.83 -4.13
CA GLU A 66 -17.62 -0.43 -4.97
C GLU A 66 -17.35 0.86 -5.77
N GLU A 67 -16.13 1.38 -5.75
CA GLU A 67 -15.82 2.65 -6.42
C GLU A 67 -15.56 2.46 -7.92
N PHE A 68 -16.49 2.94 -8.76
CA PHE A 68 -16.39 2.82 -10.23
C PHE A 68 -15.42 3.81 -10.89
N SER A 69 -15.11 4.92 -10.20
CA SER A 69 -14.22 5.95 -10.71
C SER A 69 -13.49 6.67 -9.59
N VAL A 70 -12.30 7.16 -9.90
CA VAL A 70 -11.44 7.94 -8.99
C VAL A 70 -10.95 9.20 -9.67
N GLU A 71 -10.52 10.18 -8.87
CA GLU A 71 -9.82 11.35 -9.38
C GLU A 71 -8.34 11.02 -9.61
N VAL A 72 -7.88 10.99 -10.86
CA VAL A 72 -6.45 10.83 -11.18
C VAL A 72 -5.75 12.18 -11.09
N VAL A 73 -4.67 12.24 -10.31
CA VAL A 73 -3.91 13.46 -10.04
C VAL A 73 -2.41 13.25 -10.33
N PRO A 74 -1.66 14.31 -10.66
CA PRO A 74 -0.20 14.21 -10.71
C PRO A 74 0.34 13.72 -9.36
N CYS A 75 1.25 12.76 -9.35
CA CYS A 75 1.80 12.21 -8.10
C CYS A 75 2.49 13.26 -7.20
N LYS A 76 2.86 14.43 -7.73
CA LYS A 76 3.39 15.53 -6.92
C LYS A 76 2.33 16.23 -6.08
N GLU A 77 1.05 16.14 -6.48
CA GLU A 77 -0.08 16.60 -5.68
C GLU A 77 -0.38 15.56 -4.56
N PRO A 78 -0.98 15.96 -3.43
CA PRO A 78 -1.43 15.02 -2.41
C PRO A 78 -2.44 14.00 -2.96
N HIS A 79 -2.18 12.73 -2.74
CA HIS A 79 -3.03 11.63 -3.17
C HIS A 79 -3.11 10.51 -2.13
N LYS A 80 -4.10 9.63 -2.28
CA LYS A 80 -4.30 8.49 -1.37
C LYS A 80 -3.69 7.21 -1.89
N GLY A 81 -3.66 7.01 -3.20
CA GLY A 81 -3.16 5.77 -3.75
C GLY A 81 -2.42 5.94 -5.08
N GLN A 82 -1.61 4.93 -5.39
CA GLN A 82 -0.95 4.78 -6.68
C GLN A 82 -1.19 3.37 -7.21
N VAL A 83 -1.54 3.25 -8.49
CA VAL A 83 -1.64 1.95 -9.16
C VAL A 83 -0.24 1.36 -9.34
N VAL A 84 -0.05 0.11 -8.92
CA VAL A 84 1.26 -0.55 -8.91
C VAL A 84 1.37 -1.68 -9.92
N GLY A 85 0.23 -2.18 -10.39
CA GLY A 85 0.15 -3.24 -11.38
C GLY A 85 -1.30 -3.55 -11.72
N ASP A 86 -1.48 -4.36 -12.75
CA ASP A 86 -2.77 -4.90 -13.15
C ASP A 86 -2.58 -6.30 -13.75
N PHE A 87 -3.65 -7.10 -13.70
CA PHE A 87 -3.69 -8.40 -14.36
C PHE A 87 -5.13 -8.77 -14.74
N LYS A 88 -5.28 -9.79 -15.59
CA LYS A 88 -6.59 -10.35 -15.92
C LYS A 88 -6.83 -11.69 -15.24
N ILE A 89 -8.07 -11.91 -14.80
CA ILE A 89 -8.54 -13.22 -14.35
C ILE A 89 -8.94 -14.02 -15.59
N ASP A 90 -8.00 -14.85 -16.05
CA ASP A 90 -8.17 -15.70 -17.23
C ASP A 90 -8.71 -17.09 -16.85
N GLY A 91 -9.22 -17.83 -17.85
CA GLY A 91 -9.65 -19.24 -17.68
C GLY A 91 -11.02 -19.44 -17.02
N GLN A 92 -11.76 -18.35 -16.72
CA GLN A 92 -13.13 -18.39 -16.20
C GLN A 92 -14.11 -17.83 -17.23
N SER A 93 -15.10 -18.62 -17.66
CA SER A 93 -16.15 -18.14 -18.58
C SER A 93 -17.23 -17.33 -17.86
N ALA A 94 -17.55 -17.70 -16.62
CA ALA A 94 -18.49 -17.01 -15.74
C ALA A 94 -17.75 -16.29 -14.60
N TYR A 95 -18.42 -15.31 -13.98
CA TYR A 95 -17.86 -14.60 -12.82
C TYR A 95 -17.59 -15.61 -11.70
N PRO A 96 -16.35 -15.69 -11.18
CA PRO A 96 -15.96 -16.72 -10.22
C PRO A 96 -16.58 -16.53 -8.81
N GLY A 97 -17.24 -15.40 -8.56
CA GLY A 97 -17.73 -15.00 -7.25
C GLY A 97 -16.79 -13.99 -6.58
N GLU A 98 -17.30 -13.26 -5.61
CA GLU A 98 -16.54 -12.22 -4.90
C GLU A 98 -15.38 -12.83 -4.11
N ASP A 99 -15.63 -13.83 -3.27
CA ASP A 99 -14.61 -14.48 -2.43
C ASP A 99 -13.45 -15.03 -3.26
N LYS A 100 -13.75 -15.71 -4.36
CA LYS A 100 -12.71 -16.27 -5.24
C LYS A 100 -11.95 -15.19 -5.99
N THR A 101 -12.61 -14.08 -6.35
CA THR A 101 -11.96 -12.92 -6.98
C THR A 101 -11.01 -12.25 -5.99
N ALA A 102 -11.46 -12.04 -4.74
CA ALA A 102 -10.65 -11.51 -3.66
C ALA A 102 -9.43 -12.39 -3.39
N GLN A 103 -9.62 -13.71 -3.26
CA GLN A 103 -8.50 -14.66 -3.07
C GLN A 103 -7.44 -14.54 -4.19
N ILE A 104 -7.86 -14.46 -5.46
CA ILE A 104 -6.93 -14.29 -6.58
C ILE A 104 -6.19 -12.94 -6.49
N ALA A 105 -6.88 -11.87 -6.07
CA ALA A 105 -6.28 -10.55 -5.91
C ALA A 105 -5.31 -10.49 -4.72
N ASP A 106 -5.69 -11.06 -3.57
CA ASP A 106 -4.88 -11.17 -2.36
C ASP A 106 -3.59 -11.97 -2.63
N GLU A 107 -3.64 -12.98 -3.51
CA GLU A 107 -2.46 -13.73 -3.93
C GLU A 107 -1.55 -12.93 -4.89
N ARG A 108 -2.13 -12.25 -5.88
CA ARG A 108 -1.35 -11.68 -7.00
C ARG A 108 -0.94 -10.23 -6.80
N CYS A 109 -1.74 -9.42 -6.12
CA CYS A 109 -1.46 -8.00 -5.94
C CYS A 109 -0.22 -7.70 -5.09
N PRO A 110 0.07 -8.44 -3.99
CA PRO A 110 1.34 -8.28 -3.28
C PRO A 110 2.57 -8.48 -4.19
N ALA A 111 2.51 -9.47 -5.09
CA ALA A 111 3.58 -9.71 -6.05
C ALA A 111 3.75 -8.58 -7.08
N GLU A 112 2.64 -8.00 -7.57
CA GLU A 112 2.72 -6.82 -8.45
C GLU A 112 3.24 -5.59 -7.70
N ALA A 113 2.80 -5.39 -6.46
CA ALA A 113 3.24 -4.29 -5.60
C ALA A 113 4.75 -4.37 -5.32
N GLN A 114 5.27 -5.56 -5.04
CA GLN A 114 6.70 -5.80 -4.85
C GLN A 114 7.52 -5.52 -6.12
N LYS A 115 7.01 -5.78 -7.32
CA LYS A 115 7.72 -5.41 -8.56
C LYS A 115 7.83 -3.90 -8.71
N PHE A 116 6.82 -3.16 -8.28
CA PHE A 116 6.78 -1.69 -8.35
C PHE A 116 7.67 -1.03 -7.28
N THR A 117 7.60 -1.55 -6.06
CA THR A 117 8.37 -1.09 -4.90
C THR A 117 8.97 -2.30 -4.18
N PRO A 118 10.15 -2.80 -4.62
CA PRO A 118 10.76 -3.98 -4.01
C PRO A 118 11.14 -3.81 -2.53
N ASP A 119 11.39 -2.56 -2.11
CA ASP A 119 11.67 -2.20 -0.73
C ASP A 119 10.40 -1.65 -0.04
N ALA A 120 9.59 -2.54 0.53
CA ALA A 120 8.35 -2.17 1.22
C ALA A 120 8.60 -1.25 2.43
N TRP A 121 9.77 -1.30 3.06
CA TRP A 121 10.11 -0.42 4.18
C TRP A 121 10.31 1.04 3.76
N ALA A 122 10.45 1.30 2.45
CA ALA A 122 10.50 2.65 1.91
C ALA A 122 9.10 3.28 1.76
N LEU A 123 8.02 2.51 1.98
CA LEU A 123 6.67 3.03 1.88
C LEU A 123 6.37 4.01 3.02
N PRO A 124 5.58 5.07 2.76
CA PRO A 124 5.06 5.92 3.81
C PRO A 124 4.19 5.11 4.78
N LYS A 125 4.22 5.47 6.07
CA LYS A 125 3.40 4.82 7.10
C LYS A 125 1.90 4.79 6.71
N GLY A 126 1.30 3.60 6.84
CA GLY A 126 -0.12 3.33 6.60
C GLY A 126 -0.50 3.20 5.12
N VAL A 127 0.48 3.00 4.24
CA VAL A 127 0.26 2.68 2.84
C VAL A 127 0.34 1.17 2.68
N ASP A 128 -0.77 0.56 2.28
CA ASP A 128 -0.91 -0.89 2.17
C ASP A 128 -1.43 -1.28 0.78
N VAL A 129 -1.39 -2.59 0.47
CA VAL A 129 -1.87 -3.09 -0.81
C VAL A 129 -3.40 -3.16 -0.80
N TYR A 130 -4.03 -2.56 -1.79
CA TYR A 130 -5.47 -2.67 -2.07
C TYR A 130 -5.67 -3.01 -3.54
N TYR A 131 -6.88 -3.41 -3.90
CA TYR A 131 -7.22 -3.67 -5.29
C TYR A 131 -8.63 -3.20 -5.65
N TYR A 132 -8.79 -2.91 -6.93
CA TYR A 132 -10.07 -2.89 -7.59
C TYR A 132 -10.22 -4.19 -8.39
N SER A 133 -11.35 -4.84 -8.26
CA SER A 133 -11.63 -6.13 -8.90
C SER A 133 -12.92 -6.03 -9.73
N PRO A 134 -13.12 -6.91 -10.71
CA PRO A 134 -14.32 -6.89 -11.52
C PRO A 134 -15.53 -7.32 -10.66
N THR A 135 -16.70 -6.71 -10.91
CA THR A 135 -17.97 -7.14 -10.32
C THR A 135 -18.68 -8.14 -11.22
N LYS A 136 -19.75 -8.76 -10.74
CA LYS A 136 -20.59 -9.62 -11.59
C LYS A 136 -21.12 -8.88 -12.82
N GLU A 137 -21.48 -7.62 -12.66
CA GLU A 137 -22.02 -6.74 -13.70
C GLU A 137 -20.95 -6.35 -14.71
N SER A 138 -19.76 -5.92 -14.27
CA SER A 138 -18.66 -5.59 -15.20
C SER A 138 -18.15 -6.86 -15.90
N TRP A 139 -18.16 -8.00 -15.22
CA TRP A 139 -17.81 -9.28 -15.82
C TRP A 139 -18.76 -9.67 -16.95
N ALA A 140 -20.06 -9.39 -16.83
CA ALA A 140 -21.04 -9.67 -17.88
C ALA A 140 -20.78 -8.85 -19.16
N THR A 141 -20.07 -7.72 -19.06
CA THR A 141 -19.70 -6.86 -20.20
C THR A 141 -18.24 -7.05 -20.66
N GLY A 142 -17.53 -8.03 -20.10
CA GLY A 142 -16.19 -8.45 -20.54
C GLY A 142 -15.02 -7.95 -19.67
N ASP A 143 -15.29 -7.25 -18.57
CA ASP A 143 -14.24 -6.84 -17.63
C ASP A 143 -13.70 -8.05 -16.87
N ARG A 144 -12.37 -8.17 -16.87
CA ARG A 144 -11.63 -9.25 -16.19
C ARG A 144 -10.45 -8.68 -15.39
N ALA A 145 -10.31 -7.36 -15.35
CA ALA A 145 -9.10 -6.71 -14.86
C ALA A 145 -9.15 -6.53 -13.34
N VAL A 146 -8.06 -6.93 -12.68
CA VAL A 146 -7.77 -6.55 -11.30
C VAL A 146 -6.69 -5.49 -11.35
N THR A 147 -6.94 -4.35 -10.72
CA THR A 147 -6.00 -3.24 -10.59
C THR A 147 -5.43 -3.24 -9.18
N CYS A 148 -4.14 -3.49 -9.03
CA CYS A 148 -3.44 -3.50 -7.76
C CYS A 148 -2.92 -2.10 -7.44
N THR A 149 -3.03 -1.69 -6.17
CA THR A 149 -2.70 -0.34 -5.73
C THR A 149 -1.97 -0.37 -4.40
N TYR A 150 -1.10 0.62 -4.18
CA TYR A 150 -0.71 1.02 -2.83
C TYR A 150 -1.60 2.18 -2.41
N THR A 151 -2.32 2.05 -1.30
CA THR A 151 -3.28 3.06 -0.85
C THR A 151 -3.17 3.30 0.65
N LYS A 152 -3.38 4.55 1.04
CA LYS A 152 -3.44 5.00 2.42
C LYS A 152 -4.88 5.17 2.87
N GLU A 153 -5.28 4.48 3.94
CA GLU A 153 -6.65 4.63 4.48
C GLU A 153 -6.90 6.05 5.00
N ALA A 154 -6.00 6.55 5.84
CA ALA A 154 -6.13 7.84 6.50
C ALA A 154 -5.07 8.86 6.05
N GLY A 155 -5.52 10.06 5.64
CA GLY A 155 -4.63 11.11 5.13
C GLY A 155 -4.19 10.90 3.68
N THR A 156 -3.13 11.59 3.28
CA THR A 156 -2.56 11.55 1.92
C THR A 156 -1.03 11.54 1.97
N PHE A 157 -0.40 11.26 0.83
CA PHE A 157 1.03 11.42 0.60
C PHE A 157 1.28 12.09 -0.76
N SER A 158 2.53 12.50 -0.99
CA SER A 158 2.98 13.10 -2.25
C SER A 158 4.27 12.43 -2.71
N GLY A 159 4.49 12.42 -4.02
CA GLY A 159 5.55 11.67 -4.68
C GLY A 159 5.06 10.31 -5.16
N SER A 160 5.76 9.75 -6.16
CA SER A 160 5.50 8.37 -6.57
C SER A 160 6.18 7.39 -5.61
N LEU A 161 5.51 6.27 -5.35
CA LEU A 161 6.01 5.12 -4.62
C LEU A 161 6.93 4.22 -5.46
N LYS A 162 7.03 4.48 -6.77
CA LYS A 162 7.87 3.68 -7.67
C LYS A 162 9.31 3.70 -7.18
N SER A 163 9.88 2.52 -7.03
CA SER A 163 11.27 2.40 -6.61
C SER A 163 12.21 3.16 -7.56
N LYS A 164 13.25 3.75 -6.97
CA LYS A 164 14.40 4.20 -7.74
C LYS A 164 15.14 2.97 -8.29
N PRO A 165 15.91 3.11 -9.39
CA PRO A 165 16.74 2.01 -9.87
C PRO A 165 17.61 1.44 -8.74
N LEU A 166 17.54 0.12 -8.57
CA LEU A 166 18.31 -0.63 -7.58
C LEU A 166 19.49 -1.30 -8.28
N ASP A 167 20.62 -1.40 -7.59
CA ASP A 167 21.76 -2.19 -8.06
C ASP A 167 21.55 -3.70 -7.84
N ALA A 168 22.47 -4.51 -8.34
CA ALA A 168 22.37 -5.96 -8.27
C ALA A 168 22.39 -6.51 -6.83
N ASP A 169 23.16 -5.88 -5.94
CA ASP A 169 23.30 -6.30 -4.54
C ASP A 169 22.00 -5.98 -3.77
N GLN A 170 21.43 -4.79 -4.00
CA GLN A 170 20.14 -4.38 -3.45
C GLN A 170 19.00 -5.29 -3.91
N LEU A 171 18.95 -5.62 -5.21
CA LEU A 171 17.95 -6.53 -5.76
C LEU A 171 18.11 -7.96 -5.22
N ALA A 172 19.34 -8.47 -5.14
CA ALA A 172 19.62 -9.78 -4.58
C ALA A 172 19.20 -9.87 -3.11
N TYR A 173 19.47 -8.83 -2.33
CA TYR A 173 19.03 -8.72 -0.95
C TYR A 173 17.50 -8.72 -0.84
N LEU A 174 16.83 -7.76 -1.48
CA LEU A 174 15.37 -7.57 -1.34
C LEU A 174 14.57 -8.76 -1.85
N LYS A 175 15.00 -9.36 -2.98
CA LYS A 175 14.32 -10.54 -3.52
C LYS A 175 14.34 -11.70 -2.51
N GLY A 176 15.49 -11.95 -1.89
CA GLY A 176 15.60 -13.05 -0.94
C GLY A 176 14.93 -12.75 0.39
N SER A 177 15.05 -11.54 0.94
CA SER A 177 14.38 -11.17 2.19
C SER A 177 12.85 -11.23 2.05
N ASN A 178 12.31 -10.73 0.94
CA ASN A 178 10.87 -10.75 0.71
C ASN A 178 10.36 -12.18 0.48
N ALA A 179 11.13 -13.04 -0.20
CA ALA A 179 10.77 -14.44 -0.36
C ALA A 179 10.73 -15.22 0.98
N VAL A 180 11.60 -14.87 1.95
CA VAL A 180 11.55 -15.44 3.29
C VAL A 180 10.28 -15.00 4.02
N TYR A 181 9.93 -13.72 3.95
CA TYR A 181 8.68 -13.18 4.52
C TYR A 181 7.45 -13.84 3.87
N GLU A 182 7.40 -13.93 2.55
CA GLU A 182 6.33 -14.60 1.81
C GLU A 182 6.20 -16.08 2.19
N ALA A 183 7.32 -16.80 2.26
CA ALA A 183 7.33 -18.21 2.66
C ALA A 183 6.75 -18.42 4.07
N LEU A 184 7.00 -17.49 5.00
CA LEU A 184 6.42 -17.51 6.34
C LEU A 184 4.91 -17.35 6.27
N TRP A 185 4.40 -16.25 5.71
CA TRP A 185 2.98 -15.91 5.79
C TRP A 185 2.09 -16.75 4.88
N THR A 186 2.52 -17.06 3.65
CA THR A 186 1.74 -17.90 2.72
C THR A 186 1.61 -19.34 3.22
N ASN A 187 2.54 -19.81 4.05
CA ASN A 187 2.47 -21.16 4.63
C ASN A 187 2.03 -21.15 6.10
N GLN A 188 1.60 -20.02 6.66
CA GLN A 188 1.07 -19.94 8.02
C GLN A 188 -0.16 -20.85 8.16
N PRO A 189 -0.16 -21.82 9.09
CA PRO A 189 -1.33 -22.64 9.37
C PRO A 189 -2.50 -21.80 9.88
N GLU A 190 -3.74 -22.20 9.54
CA GLU A 190 -4.95 -21.59 10.09
C GLU A 190 -5.12 -21.92 11.58
N ALA A 191 -4.64 -23.09 12.00
CA ALA A 191 -4.63 -23.48 13.40
C ALA A 191 -3.62 -22.62 14.18
N GLU A 192 -4.05 -22.07 15.32
CA GLU A 192 -3.21 -21.19 16.16
C GLU A 192 -2.14 -21.97 16.95
N HIS A 193 -2.37 -23.26 17.21
CA HIS A 193 -1.50 -24.10 18.01
C HIS A 193 -0.84 -25.18 17.16
N VAL A 194 0.44 -25.47 17.45
CA VAL A 194 1.22 -26.46 16.71
C VAL A 194 0.63 -27.87 16.90
N GLU A 195 0.04 -28.15 18.04
CA GLU A 195 -0.63 -29.41 18.36
C GLU A 195 -1.81 -29.70 17.44
N ASP A 196 -2.51 -28.65 17.02
CA ASP A 196 -3.74 -28.74 16.21
C ASP A 196 -3.43 -28.95 14.73
N ASP A 197 -2.27 -28.47 14.24
CA ASP A 197 -1.78 -28.73 12.87
C ASP A 197 -0.26 -28.88 12.78
N PHE A 198 0.28 -29.91 13.45
CA PHE A 198 1.73 -30.12 13.49
C PHE A 198 2.35 -30.31 12.10
N ALA A 199 1.60 -30.94 11.18
CA ALA A 199 2.04 -31.14 9.80
C ALA A 199 2.14 -29.82 9.02
N GLY A 200 1.16 -28.92 9.17
CA GLY A 200 1.16 -27.59 8.58
C GLY A 200 2.32 -26.74 9.05
N TYR A 201 2.58 -26.70 10.35
CA TYR A 201 3.72 -25.95 10.92
C TYR A 201 5.07 -26.50 10.43
N LYS A 202 5.23 -27.82 10.30
CA LYS A 202 6.44 -28.41 9.68
C LYS A 202 6.57 -28.06 8.20
N LYS A 203 5.47 -27.97 7.47
CA LYS A 203 5.45 -27.55 6.07
C LYS A 203 5.89 -26.09 5.93
N GLN A 204 5.38 -25.20 6.78
CA GLN A 204 5.82 -23.80 6.85
C GLN A 204 7.32 -23.73 7.11
N ALA A 205 7.79 -24.45 8.13
CA ALA A 205 9.20 -24.44 8.49
C ALA A 205 10.11 -24.87 7.33
N LYS A 206 9.69 -25.90 6.58
CA LYS A 206 10.41 -26.35 5.39
C LYS A 206 10.44 -25.28 4.28
N ALA A 207 9.33 -24.57 4.07
CA ALA A 207 9.26 -23.51 3.06
C ALA A 207 10.18 -22.34 3.42
N VAL A 208 10.19 -21.91 4.68
CA VAL A 208 11.06 -20.83 5.16
C VAL A 208 12.54 -21.21 5.08
N ALA A 209 12.91 -22.44 5.45
CA ALA A 209 14.27 -22.96 5.28
C ALA A 209 14.75 -22.86 3.83
N ALA A 210 13.93 -23.34 2.87
CA ALA A 210 14.27 -23.29 1.44
C ALA A 210 14.40 -21.85 0.91
N ALA A 211 13.57 -20.93 1.39
CA ALA A 211 13.67 -19.51 1.05
C ALA A 211 14.97 -18.88 1.61
N LEU A 212 15.35 -19.23 2.84
CA LEU A 212 16.60 -18.80 3.46
C LEU A 212 17.82 -19.31 2.69
N ASP A 213 17.85 -20.57 2.27
CA ASP A 213 18.95 -21.13 1.45
C ASP A 213 19.10 -20.39 0.12
N THR A 214 17.97 -20.06 -0.51
CA THR A 214 17.95 -19.27 -1.74
C THR A 214 18.51 -17.86 -1.48
N HIS A 215 18.10 -17.23 -0.37
CA HIS A 215 18.59 -15.90 0.02
C HIS A 215 20.10 -15.92 0.33
N LEU A 216 20.58 -16.89 1.10
CA LEU A 216 22.00 -17.10 1.41
C LEU A 216 22.83 -17.26 0.13
N THR A 217 22.31 -18.02 -0.84
CA THR A 217 22.94 -18.20 -2.15
C THR A 217 23.04 -16.87 -2.91
N ALA A 218 21.98 -16.05 -2.89
CA ALA A 218 21.98 -14.73 -3.53
C ALA A 218 22.97 -13.76 -2.87
N LEU A 219 23.11 -13.83 -1.54
CA LEU A 219 24.02 -12.96 -0.78
C LEU A 219 25.48 -13.39 -0.85
N LYS A 220 25.83 -14.56 -1.42
CA LYS A 220 27.19 -15.14 -1.33
C LYS A 220 28.31 -14.24 -1.85
N ASN A 221 28.01 -13.39 -2.83
CA ASN A 221 28.99 -12.51 -3.49
C ASN A 221 29.06 -11.12 -2.86
N ILE A 222 28.10 -10.76 -1.99
CA ILE A 222 28.08 -9.48 -1.28
C ILE A 222 29.05 -9.60 -0.10
N GLN A 223 30.15 -8.83 -0.13
CA GLN A 223 31.27 -8.94 0.82
C GLN A 223 31.33 -7.82 1.85
N GLN A 224 30.38 -6.91 1.81
CA GLN A 224 30.31 -5.79 2.72
C GLN A 224 30.10 -6.35 4.17
N PRO A 225 30.79 -5.80 5.19
CA PRO A 225 30.91 -6.44 6.51
C PRO A 225 29.60 -6.79 7.22
N GLU A 226 28.61 -5.89 7.20
CA GLU A 226 27.33 -6.15 7.87
C GLU A 226 26.50 -7.19 7.11
N THR A 227 26.61 -7.22 5.78
CA THR A 227 25.98 -8.25 4.95
C THR A 227 26.60 -9.63 5.17
N VAL A 228 27.92 -9.71 5.35
CA VAL A 228 28.61 -10.97 5.69
C VAL A 228 28.17 -11.48 7.07
N LYS A 229 28.07 -10.59 8.06
CA LYS A 229 27.54 -10.94 9.40
C LYS A 229 26.10 -11.44 9.32
N LEU A 230 25.25 -10.74 8.56
CA LEU A 230 23.87 -11.17 8.34
C LEU A 230 23.81 -12.55 7.69
N ARG A 231 24.62 -12.80 6.66
CA ARG A 231 24.67 -14.12 5.99
C ARG A 231 25.05 -15.24 6.96
N ALA A 232 26.02 -15.02 7.85
CA ALA A 232 26.38 -16.00 8.88
C ALA A 232 25.21 -16.28 9.84
N ARG A 233 24.50 -15.23 10.28
CA ARG A 233 23.31 -15.36 11.12
C ARG A 233 22.19 -16.13 10.41
N LEU A 234 21.87 -15.74 9.18
CA LEU A 234 20.82 -16.37 8.38
C LEU A 234 21.11 -17.85 8.12
N LYS A 235 22.38 -18.25 8.06
CA LYS A 235 22.76 -19.67 7.98
C LYS A 235 22.33 -20.43 9.23
N GLU A 236 22.62 -19.91 10.42
CA GLU A 236 22.16 -20.54 11.66
C GLU A 236 20.62 -20.57 11.76
N THR A 237 19.97 -19.52 11.26
CA THR A 237 18.51 -19.43 11.17
C THR A 237 17.94 -20.50 10.24
N ALA A 238 18.54 -20.72 9.06
CA ALA A 238 18.13 -21.76 8.12
C ALA A 238 18.26 -23.15 8.75
N ASP A 239 19.40 -23.45 9.38
CA ASP A 239 19.64 -24.71 10.08
C ASP A 239 18.60 -24.94 11.21
N ALA A 240 18.10 -23.87 11.86
CA ALA A 240 17.04 -23.96 12.87
C ALA A 240 15.65 -24.24 12.25
N TRP A 241 15.31 -23.60 11.14
CA TRP A 241 14.09 -23.89 10.38
C TRP A 241 14.05 -25.32 9.84
N GLU A 242 15.19 -25.85 9.37
CA GLU A 242 15.31 -27.27 8.96
C GLU A 242 15.09 -28.25 10.12
N LYS A 243 15.59 -27.92 11.32
CA LYS A 243 15.33 -28.70 12.54
C LYS A 243 13.85 -28.69 12.91
N ALA A 244 13.19 -27.52 12.86
CA ALA A 244 11.76 -27.43 13.09
C ALA A 244 10.99 -28.28 12.06
N ALA A 245 11.34 -28.18 10.77
CA ALA A 245 10.71 -28.96 9.70
C ALA A 245 10.87 -30.48 9.86
N SER A 246 11.93 -30.94 10.53
CA SER A 246 12.24 -32.36 10.74
C SER A 246 11.92 -32.86 12.16
N ALA A 247 11.36 -32.01 13.03
CA ALA A 247 11.05 -32.35 14.42
C ALA A 247 10.17 -33.60 14.54
N GLY A 248 10.50 -34.47 15.49
CA GLY A 248 9.77 -35.72 15.74
C GLY A 248 8.47 -35.53 16.53
N ASP A 249 8.43 -34.48 17.36
CA ASP A 249 7.33 -34.10 18.25
C ASP A 249 7.25 -32.57 18.38
N THR A 250 6.19 -32.10 19.03
CA THR A 250 5.92 -30.66 19.20
C THR A 250 6.94 -29.98 20.13
N ASP A 251 7.44 -30.68 21.14
CA ASP A 251 8.48 -30.15 22.05
C ASP A 251 9.77 -29.81 21.28
N ALA A 252 10.27 -30.74 20.46
CA ALA A 252 11.42 -30.52 19.60
C ALA A 252 11.15 -29.43 18.55
N PHE A 253 9.91 -29.34 18.06
CA PHE A 253 9.50 -28.28 17.14
C PHE A 253 9.60 -26.90 17.78
N TYR A 254 8.99 -26.69 18.95
CA TYR A 254 9.01 -25.38 19.63
C TYR A 254 10.43 -24.91 19.93
N LEU A 255 11.30 -25.79 20.42
CA LEU A 255 12.70 -25.46 20.70
C LEU A 255 13.46 -25.00 19.44
N ALA A 256 13.20 -25.63 18.29
CA ALA A 256 13.82 -25.23 17.03
C ALA A 256 13.16 -23.97 16.44
N TYR A 257 11.83 -23.90 16.48
CA TYR A 257 11.03 -22.82 15.93
C TYR A 257 11.28 -21.49 16.63
N ASP A 258 11.41 -21.44 17.96
CA ASP A 258 11.72 -20.21 18.70
C ASP A 258 13.02 -19.55 18.21
N ARG A 259 14.09 -20.35 18.10
CA ARG A 259 15.37 -19.89 17.54
C ARG A 259 15.22 -19.46 16.08
N ALA A 260 14.47 -20.22 15.29
CA ALA A 260 14.28 -19.97 13.87
C ALA A 260 13.50 -18.67 13.61
N PHE A 261 12.41 -18.46 14.33
CA PHE A 261 11.53 -17.30 14.25
C PHE A 261 12.24 -16.04 14.75
N THR A 262 12.95 -16.12 15.87
CA THR A 262 13.83 -15.04 16.35
C THR A 262 14.97 -14.77 15.37
N GLY A 263 15.40 -15.77 14.60
CA GLY A 263 16.46 -15.65 13.60
C GLY A 263 16.11 -14.75 12.41
N ILE A 264 14.82 -14.62 12.08
CA ILE A 264 14.29 -13.81 10.96
C ILE A 264 13.75 -12.43 11.39
N ASP A 265 13.90 -12.05 12.67
CA ASP A 265 13.46 -10.75 13.16
C ASP A 265 14.04 -9.59 12.31
N PRO A 266 13.18 -8.71 11.78
CA PRO A 266 13.55 -7.66 10.85
C PRO A 266 14.59 -6.69 11.40
N GLY A 267 14.58 -6.42 12.71
CA GLY A 267 15.53 -5.54 13.38
C GLY A 267 16.99 -5.99 13.22
N LYS A 268 17.22 -7.30 13.04
CA LYS A 268 18.57 -7.86 12.83
C LYS A 268 19.12 -7.62 11.44
N THR A 269 18.30 -7.12 10.53
CA THR A 269 18.70 -6.83 9.15
C THR A 269 19.11 -5.38 8.93
N VAL A 270 18.77 -4.47 9.85
CA VAL A 270 18.93 -3.02 9.72
C VAL A 270 20.36 -2.59 9.37
N ALA A 271 21.37 -3.24 9.96
CA ALA A 271 22.77 -2.92 9.69
C ALA A 271 23.18 -3.22 8.23
N ALA A 272 22.80 -4.40 7.72
CA ALA A 272 23.05 -4.77 6.32
C ALA A 272 22.23 -3.89 5.36
N ARG A 273 20.97 -3.59 5.69
CA ARG A 273 20.13 -2.68 4.90
C ARG A 273 20.74 -1.28 4.79
N LYS A 274 21.27 -0.75 5.90
CA LYS A 274 21.98 0.53 5.91
C LYS A 274 23.22 0.51 5.02
N GLU A 275 24.01 -0.56 5.09
CA GLU A 275 25.20 -0.78 4.26
C GLU A 275 24.85 -0.86 2.76
N LEU A 276 23.74 -1.50 2.42
CA LEU A 276 23.17 -1.60 1.08
C LEU A 276 22.36 -0.36 0.65
N LYS A 277 22.29 0.69 1.48
CA LYS A 277 21.54 1.93 1.22
C LYS A 277 20.05 1.70 0.95
N LEU A 278 19.46 0.71 1.62
CA LEU A 278 18.03 0.41 1.63
C LEU A 278 17.33 1.15 2.79
N ALA A 279 16.00 1.15 2.82
CA ALA A 279 15.25 1.72 3.93
C ALA A 279 15.57 0.96 5.24
N THR A 280 15.73 1.68 6.35
CA THR A 280 16.21 1.11 7.63
C THR A 280 15.17 1.17 8.75
N THR A 281 14.03 1.81 8.52
CA THR A 281 12.94 1.87 9.48
C THR A 281 12.13 0.60 9.36
N VAL A 282 12.15 -0.22 10.40
CA VAL A 282 11.27 -1.40 10.50
C VAL A 282 9.82 -0.92 10.51
N PRO A 283 8.95 -1.45 9.63
CA PRO A 283 7.51 -1.20 9.68
C PRO A 283 6.93 -1.52 11.06
N ALA A 284 5.91 -0.78 11.49
CA ALA A 284 5.41 -0.88 12.87
C ALA A 284 4.68 -2.20 13.13
N ASP A 285 3.92 -2.66 12.14
CA ASP A 285 3.28 -3.97 12.07
C ASP A 285 4.30 -5.11 12.13
N GLU A 286 5.40 -5.01 11.36
CA GLU A 286 6.50 -5.96 11.48
C GLU A 286 7.12 -5.89 12.88
N ALA A 287 7.38 -4.71 13.43
CA ALA A 287 8.00 -4.58 14.76
C ALA A 287 7.14 -5.20 15.87
N GLU A 288 5.81 -5.13 15.77
CA GLU A 288 4.88 -5.70 16.76
C GLU A 288 4.94 -7.23 16.81
N VAL A 289 5.09 -7.89 15.65
CA VAL A 289 5.19 -9.37 15.55
C VAL A 289 6.38 -9.93 16.32
N TRP A 290 7.48 -9.18 16.43
CA TRP A 290 8.71 -9.59 17.13
C TRP A 290 8.98 -8.84 18.45
N ALA A 291 8.02 -8.06 18.94
CA ALA A 291 8.13 -7.34 20.22
C ALA A 291 7.77 -8.19 21.46
N GLY A 292 7.34 -9.45 21.25
CA GLY A 292 6.95 -10.42 22.27
C GLY A 292 8.12 -11.14 22.94
#